data_AF-A0A532EPB9-F1
#
_entry.id   AF-A0A532EPB9-F1
#
_cell.length_a   1.000
_cell.length_b   1.000
_cell.length_c   1.000
_cell.angle_alpha   90.00
_cell.angle_beta   90.00
_cell.angle_gamma   90.00
#
_symmetry.space_group_name_H-M   'P 1'
#
loop_
_entity.id
_entity.type
_entity.pdbx_description
1 polymer ?
#
loop_
_entity_poly.entity_id
_entity_poly.type
_entity_poly.pdbx_seq_one_letter_code
_entity_poly.pdbx_strand_id
1 'polypeptide(L)'
;MRYSRATAVALVLLIAVSAHGQQTDPHKLKDQLTGDAKGSAASNPQCKLFTQAEIAVYVGVPVGPGENAAGGAGCSWHDTDYEASATVTVVPPNYFPEPKLVKGFKRLPNVGNKGWVAPDDGWSAGALVQDVAIVVGISGKTSTEASVVKLLQAVIKRRTK
;
A
#
# COMPACT_ATOMS: atom_id res chain seq x y z
N MET A 1 67.89 -22.91 40.86
CA MET A 1 68.47 -21.95 39.89
C MET A 1 68.14 -22.42 38.48
N ARG A 2 67.57 -21.51 37.67
CA ARG A 2 67.67 -21.39 36.20
C ARG A 2 67.04 -22.45 35.25
N TYR A 3 65.89 -22.05 34.70
CA TYR A 3 65.45 -21.99 33.29
C TYR A 3 65.55 -23.18 32.33
N SER A 4 64.42 -23.54 31.70
CA SER A 4 64.21 -23.55 30.22
C SER A 4 62.73 -23.84 29.90
N ARG A 5 62.00 -22.85 29.33
CA ARG A 5 61.56 -22.74 27.91
C ARG A 5 60.61 -23.88 27.48
N ALA A 6 59.31 -23.58 27.40
CA ALA A 6 58.60 -23.09 26.20
C ALA A 6 58.12 -24.26 25.33
N THR A 7 56.81 -24.31 25.06
CA THR A 7 56.14 -24.58 23.78
C THR A 7 54.70 -24.98 24.08
N ALA A 8 53.74 -24.09 23.85
CA ALA A 8 52.33 -24.48 23.76
C ALA A 8 51.68 -23.66 22.64
N VAL A 9 51.86 -24.20 21.44
CA VAL A 9 50.94 -24.27 20.31
C VAL A 9 49.92 -23.14 20.19
N ALA A 10 50.15 -22.32 19.17
CA ALA A 10 49.18 -21.39 18.60
C ALA A 10 47.89 -22.10 18.19
N LEU A 11 46.75 -21.62 18.68
CA LEU A 11 45.43 -21.95 18.15
C LEU A 11 44.79 -20.67 17.60
N VAL A 12 45.16 -20.33 16.37
CA VAL A 12 44.45 -19.31 15.56
C VAL A 12 43.20 -20.00 15.01
N LEU A 13 42.10 -19.93 15.75
CA LEU A 13 40.79 -20.30 15.23
C LEU A 13 40.29 -19.15 14.34
N LEU A 14 40.41 -19.38 13.04
CA LEU A 14 39.79 -18.64 11.95
C LEU A 14 38.28 -18.51 12.18
N ILE A 15 37.85 -17.37 12.74
CA ILE A 15 36.48 -16.91 12.55
C ILE A 15 36.43 -16.21 11.20
N ALA A 16 36.46 -16.99 10.11
CA ALA A 16 35.96 -16.52 8.83
C ALA A 16 34.42 -16.50 8.93
N VAL A 17 33.87 -15.49 9.61
CA VAL A 17 32.46 -15.13 9.39
C VAL A 17 32.38 -14.86 7.91
N SER A 18 31.74 -15.77 7.19
CA SER A 18 31.38 -15.55 5.80
C SER A 18 30.36 -14.41 5.82
N ALA A 19 30.87 -13.18 5.78
CA ALA A 19 30.12 -12.01 5.36
C ALA A 19 29.82 -12.19 3.87
N HIS A 20 29.00 -13.18 3.54
CA HIS A 20 28.07 -13.06 2.43
C HIS A 20 27.02 -12.04 2.87
N GLY A 21 27.47 -10.80 3.04
CA GLY A 21 26.57 -9.67 3.02
C GLY A 21 25.78 -9.83 1.74
N GLN A 22 24.47 -10.03 1.88
CA GLN A 22 23.56 -9.91 0.76
C GLN A 22 23.89 -8.56 0.13
N GLN A 23 24.61 -8.60 -0.99
CA GLN A 23 24.89 -7.42 -1.78
C GLN A 23 23.52 -6.93 -2.22
N THR A 24 23.01 -5.93 -1.50
CA THR A 24 21.66 -5.44 -1.64
C THR A 24 21.67 -4.69 -2.95
N ASP A 25 21.17 -5.32 -4.01
CA ASP A 25 21.00 -4.68 -5.31
C ASP A 25 20.15 -3.42 -5.09
N PRO A 26 20.71 -2.21 -5.22
CA PRO A 26 20.01 -0.98 -4.89
C PRO A 26 18.74 -0.79 -5.72
N HIS A 27 18.69 -1.35 -6.93
CA HIS A 27 17.49 -1.34 -7.76
C HIS A 27 16.40 -2.22 -7.17
N LYS A 28 16.74 -3.46 -6.78
CA LYS A 28 15.76 -4.35 -6.13
C LYS A 28 15.25 -3.78 -4.82
N LEU A 29 16.12 -3.15 -4.02
CA LEU A 29 15.70 -2.49 -2.79
C LEU A 29 14.76 -1.32 -3.08
N LYS A 30 15.10 -0.46 -4.05
CA LYS A 30 14.24 0.64 -4.48
C LYS A 30 12.88 0.14 -4.96
N ASP A 31 12.85 -0.90 -5.79
CA ASP A 31 11.62 -1.47 -6.33
C ASP A 31 10.76 -2.09 -5.22
N GLN A 32 11.37 -2.67 -4.20
CA GLN A 32 10.66 -3.14 -3.01
C GLN A 32 10.05 -1.99 -2.21
N LEU A 33 10.79 -0.89 -2.02
CA LEU A 33 10.33 0.28 -1.25
C LEU A 33 9.21 1.05 -1.95
N THR A 34 9.26 1.14 -3.28
CA THR A 34 8.25 1.82 -4.11
C THR A 34 7.07 0.92 -4.49
N GLY A 35 7.14 -0.37 -4.16
CA GLY A 35 6.15 -1.36 -4.60
C GLY A 35 6.28 -1.78 -6.07
N ASP A 36 7.25 -1.24 -6.81
CA ASP A 36 7.56 -1.57 -8.20
C ASP A 36 8.17 -2.97 -8.40
N ALA A 37 8.45 -3.71 -7.32
CA ALA A 37 8.95 -5.09 -7.40
C ALA A 37 8.00 -6.04 -8.17
N LYS A 38 6.71 -5.70 -8.27
CA LYS A 38 5.71 -6.43 -9.09
C LYS A 38 5.47 -5.80 -10.47
N GLY A 39 6.23 -4.78 -10.82
CA GLY A 39 6.09 -3.97 -12.03
C GLY A 39 5.79 -2.51 -11.70
N SER A 40 6.20 -1.60 -12.59
CA SER A 40 5.98 -0.16 -12.44
C SER A 40 4.50 0.22 -12.29
N ALA A 41 4.23 1.38 -11.67
CA ALA A 41 2.89 1.95 -11.59
C ALA A 41 2.19 2.08 -12.96
N ALA A 42 2.94 2.36 -14.04
CA ALA A 42 2.40 2.43 -15.40
C ALA A 42 1.84 1.07 -15.91
N SER A 43 2.30 -0.05 -15.35
CA SER A 43 1.76 -1.38 -15.64
C SER A 43 0.67 -1.83 -14.67
N ASN A 44 0.52 -1.17 -13.52
CA ASN A 44 -0.44 -1.51 -12.48
C ASN A 44 -1.89 -1.24 -12.97
N PRO A 45 -2.79 -2.26 -12.97
CA PRO A 45 -4.16 -2.09 -13.44
C PRO A 45 -4.98 -1.14 -12.56
N GLN A 46 -4.70 -1.05 -11.25
CA GLN A 46 -5.35 -0.10 -10.35
C GLN A 46 -4.98 1.34 -10.69
N CYS A 47 -3.73 1.61 -11.09
CA CYS A 47 -3.31 2.95 -11.52
C CYS A 47 -3.92 3.37 -12.87
N LYS A 48 -4.36 2.41 -13.68
CA LYS A 48 -5.07 2.67 -14.95
C LYS A 48 -6.56 2.91 -14.76
N LEU A 49 -7.10 2.71 -13.55
CA LEU A 49 -8.53 2.88 -13.31
C LEU A 49 -8.97 4.32 -13.48
N PHE A 50 -8.11 5.31 -13.22
CA PHE A 50 -8.46 6.72 -13.29
C PHE A 50 -7.31 7.57 -13.84
N THR A 51 -7.65 8.67 -14.49
CA THR A 51 -6.69 9.75 -14.74
C THR A 51 -6.52 10.62 -13.50
N GLN A 52 -5.44 11.41 -13.45
CA GLN A 52 -5.19 12.37 -12.37
C GLN A 52 -6.35 13.36 -12.21
N ALA A 53 -6.89 13.86 -13.33
CA ALA A 53 -8.02 14.79 -13.33
C ALA A 53 -9.29 14.16 -12.76
N GLU A 54 -9.53 12.87 -13.01
CA GLU A 54 -10.68 12.16 -12.42
C GLU A 54 -10.51 11.96 -10.92
N ILE A 55 -9.30 11.63 -10.45
CA ILE A 55 -9.02 11.47 -9.01
C ILE A 55 -9.12 12.81 -8.28
N ALA A 56 -8.64 13.89 -8.88
CA ALA A 56 -8.72 15.24 -8.31
C ALA A 56 -10.16 15.65 -7.95
N VAL A 57 -11.18 15.16 -8.67
CA VAL A 57 -12.60 15.39 -8.33
C VAL A 57 -12.99 14.77 -6.99
N TYR A 58 -12.41 13.63 -6.63
CA TYR A 58 -12.70 12.96 -5.35
C TYR A 58 -11.91 13.54 -4.19
N VAL A 59 -10.63 13.88 -4.43
CA VAL A 59 -9.74 14.44 -3.42
C VAL A 59 -10.07 15.91 -3.13
N GLY A 60 -10.47 16.66 -4.16
CA GLY A 60 -10.81 18.09 -4.06
C GLY A 60 -9.65 19.04 -4.36
N VAL A 61 -8.47 18.51 -4.69
CA VAL A 61 -7.28 19.26 -5.12
C VAL A 61 -6.60 18.54 -6.29
N PRO A 62 -5.77 19.24 -7.09
CA PRO A 62 -4.92 18.59 -8.08
C PRO A 62 -4.01 17.55 -7.42
N VAL A 63 -3.83 16.42 -8.10
CA VAL A 63 -2.95 15.33 -7.66
C VAL A 63 -1.91 15.01 -8.72
N GLY A 64 -0.79 14.45 -8.28
CA GLY A 64 0.27 13.92 -9.14
C GLY A 64 -0.10 12.60 -9.83
N PRO A 65 0.87 11.98 -10.53
CA PRO A 65 0.68 10.66 -11.14
C PRO A 65 0.35 9.58 -10.09
N GLY A 66 -0.28 8.51 -10.55
CA GLY A 66 -0.56 7.35 -9.70
C GLY A 66 0.74 6.59 -9.41
N GLU A 67 0.93 6.23 -8.14
CA GLU A 67 2.07 5.46 -7.64
C GLU A 67 1.60 4.12 -7.11
N ASN A 68 2.47 3.11 -7.17
CA ASN A 68 2.17 1.79 -6.61
C ASN A 68 1.90 1.89 -5.10
N ALA A 69 0.82 1.25 -4.65
CA ALA A 69 0.47 1.13 -3.24
C ALA A 69 0.24 -0.33 -2.86
N ALA A 70 0.20 -0.61 -1.55
CA ALA A 70 -0.07 -1.95 -1.02
C ALA A 70 0.80 -3.07 -1.65
N GLY A 71 2.10 -2.79 -1.85
CA GLY A 71 3.03 -3.72 -2.50
C GLY A 71 2.62 -4.10 -3.92
N GLY A 72 2.12 -3.12 -4.69
CA GLY A 72 1.69 -3.26 -6.09
C GLY A 72 0.25 -3.75 -6.27
N ALA A 73 -0.52 -3.95 -5.19
CA ALA A 73 -1.94 -4.34 -5.26
C ALA A 73 -2.91 -3.14 -5.27
N GLY A 74 -2.37 -1.92 -5.17
CA GLY A 74 -3.15 -0.70 -5.19
C GLY A 74 -2.43 0.41 -5.94
N CYS A 75 -3.11 1.54 -6.05
CA CYS A 75 -2.57 2.79 -6.56
C CYS A 75 -2.91 3.93 -5.61
N SER A 76 -1.95 4.83 -5.40
CA SER A 76 -2.14 6.06 -4.64
C SER A 76 -1.88 7.28 -5.52
N TRP A 77 -2.63 8.35 -5.28
CA TRP A 77 -2.42 9.67 -5.86
C TRP A 77 -2.41 10.68 -4.73
N HIS A 78 -1.47 11.61 -4.74
CA HIS A 78 -1.34 12.64 -3.70
C HIS A 78 -1.17 14.02 -4.34
N ASP A 79 -1.48 15.08 -3.59
CA ASP A 79 -1.09 16.43 -3.96
C ASP A 79 0.44 16.64 -3.82
N THR A 80 0.93 17.81 -4.20
CA THR A 80 2.38 18.09 -4.21
C THR A 80 3.00 18.04 -2.82
N ASP A 81 2.20 18.32 -1.79
CA ASP A 81 2.65 18.43 -0.40
C ASP A 81 2.36 17.16 0.42
N TYR A 82 1.73 16.15 -0.18
CA TYR A 82 1.29 14.90 0.48
C TYR A 82 0.28 15.11 1.63
N GLU A 83 -0.43 16.23 1.62
CA GLU A 83 -1.46 16.59 2.61
C GLU A 83 -2.85 16.09 2.22
N ALA A 84 -3.05 15.75 0.94
CA ALA A 84 -4.27 15.16 0.43
C ALA A 84 -3.96 14.00 -0.51
N SER A 85 -4.73 12.91 -0.40
CA SER A 85 -4.51 11.74 -1.24
C SER A 85 -5.79 10.95 -1.51
N ALA A 86 -5.75 10.12 -2.54
CA ALA A 86 -6.67 9.01 -2.72
C ALA A 86 -5.87 7.73 -2.92
N THR A 87 -6.30 6.64 -2.30
CA THR A 87 -5.72 5.31 -2.52
C THR A 87 -6.82 4.34 -2.93
N VAL A 88 -6.53 3.48 -3.90
CA VAL A 88 -7.39 2.38 -4.33
C VAL A 88 -6.59 1.09 -4.23
N THR A 89 -7.07 0.14 -3.42
CA THR A 89 -6.44 -1.17 -3.23
C THR A 89 -7.41 -2.28 -3.62
N VAL A 90 -6.90 -3.26 -4.34
CA VAL A 90 -7.64 -4.45 -4.75
C VAL A 90 -6.85 -5.68 -4.31
N VAL A 91 -7.41 -6.44 -3.39
CA VAL A 91 -6.75 -7.59 -2.78
C VAL A 91 -7.67 -8.80 -2.74
N PRO A 92 -7.13 -10.01 -2.53
CA PRO A 92 -7.96 -11.19 -2.30
C PRO A 92 -8.91 -11.01 -1.09
N PRO A 93 -10.08 -11.70 -1.05
CA PRO A 93 -11.13 -11.46 -0.05
C PRO A 93 -10.70 -11.70 1.40
N ASN A 94 -9.71 -12.58 1.63
CA ASN A 94 -9.17 -12.85 2.96
C ASN A 94 -8.37 -11.68 3.56
N TYR A 95 -8.05 -10.66 2.75
CA TYR A 95 -7.44 -9.41 3.21
C TYR A 95 -8.47 -8.30 3.43
N PHE A 96 -9.77 -8.57 3.34
CA PHE A 96 -10.80 -7.56 3.52
C PHE A 96 -10.83 -7.02 4.95
N PRO A 97 -10.49 -5.74 5.17
CA PRO A 97 -10.60 -5.16 6.50
C PRO A 97 -12.05 -4.78 6.79
N GLU A 98 -12.51 -5.06 8.00
CA GLU A 98 -13.79 -4.55 8.52
C GLU A 98 -13.53 -3.81 9.83
N PRO A 99 -13.32 -2.47 9.80
CA PRO A 99 -12.97 -1.68 10.97
C PRO A 99 -14.18 -1.38 11.87
N LYS A 100 -14.89 -2.42 12.31
CA LYS A 100 -16.17 -2.31 13.06
C LYS A 100 -16.06 -1.56 14.38
N LEU A 101 -14.85 -1.46 14.94
CA LEU A 101 -14.57 -0.77 16.20
C LEU A 101 -14.28 0.72 16.02
N VAL A 102 -14.14 1.19 14.77
CA VAL A 102 -13.94 2.61 14.48
C VAL A 102 -15.23 3.38 14.70
N LYS A 103 -15.16 4.45 15.50
CA LYS A 103 -16.30 5.33 15.74
C LYS A 103 -16.73 5.97 14.42
N GLY A 104 -18.02 5.86 14.08
CA GLY A 104 -18.54 6.38 12.81
C GLY A 104 -18.53 5.37 11.67
N PHE A 105 -18.08 4.13 11.91
CA PHE A 105 -18.29 3.02 10.97
C PHE A 105 -19.77 2.86 10.60
N LYS A 106 -20.03 2.67 9.31
CA LYS A 106 -21.37 2.41 8.76
C LYS A 106 -21.32 1.30 7.73
N ARG A 107 -22.39 0.50 7.70
CA ARG A 107 -22.63 -0.47 6.62
C ARG A 107 -23.21 0.21 5.40
N LEU A 108 -22.80 -0.25 4.22
CA LEU A 108 -23.34 0.17 2.94
C LEU A 108 -24.11 -1.02 2.34
N PRO A 109 -25.41 -1.20 2.63
CA PRO A 109 -26.15 -2.42 2.25
C PRO A 109 -26.30 -2.61 0.73
N ASN A 110 -26.10 -1.53 -0.04
CA ASN A 110 -26.24 -1.53 -1.50
C ASN A 110 -24.88 -1.45 -2.24
N VAL A 111 -23.76 -1.72 -1.55
CA VAL A 111 -22.42 -1.65 -2.13
C VAL A 111 -21.70 -2.98 -1.93
N GLY A 112 -21.70 -3.82 -2.98
CA GLY A 112 -21.12 -5.16 -2.93
C GLY A 112 -21.84 -6.09 -1.95
N ASN A 113 -21.22 -7.24 -1.65
CA ASN A 113 -21.74 -8.23 -0.70
C ASN A 113 -21.55 -7.79 0.75
N LYS A 114 -20.50 -7.01 1.03
CA LYS A 114 -20.17 -6.48 2.37
C LYS A 114 -19.57 -5.08 2.25
N GLY A 115 -20.42 -4.08 2.02
CA GLY A 115 -19.98 -2.68 1.95
C GLY A 115 -19.84 -2.00 3.32
N TRP A 116 -18.86 -1.12 3.46
CA TRP A 116 -18.71 -0.25 4.63
C TRP A 116 -18.03 1.08 4.28
N VAL A 117 -18.20 2.06 5.18
CA VAL A 117 -17.45 3.32 5.23
C VAL A 117 -17.11 3.66 6.68
N ALA A 118 -15.93 4.25 6.91
CA ALA A 118 -15.48 4.65 8.24
C ALA A 118 -14.48 5.84 8.14
N PRO A 119 -14.42 6.70 9.17
CA PRO A 119 -13.34 7.69 9.28
C PRO A 119 -12.03 7.01 9.72
N ASP A 120 -10.95 7.20 8.97
CA ASP A 120 -9.66 6.50 9.17
C ASP A 120 -8.52 7.36 8.60
N ASP A 121 -8.00 8.30 9.40
CA ASP A 121 -7.07 9.36 8.98
C ASP A 121 -7.53 10.13 7.71
N GLY A 122 -8.83 10.38 7.66
CA GLY A 122 -9.57 10.81 6.49
C GLY A 122 -10.87 10.03 6.42
N TRP A 123 -11.18 9.50 5.23
CA TRP A 123 -12.30 8.59 5.04
C TRP A 123 -11.89 7.37 4.24
N SER A 124 -12.32 6.20 4.68
CA SER A 124 -12.09 4.91 4.03
C SER A 124 -13.41 4.21 3.75
N ALA A 125 -13.51 3.52 2.63
CA ALA A 125 -14.64 2.68 2.29
C ALA A 125 -14.17 1.37 1.66
N GLY A 126 -14.87 0.28 1.95
CA GLY A 126 -14.53 -1.03 1.43
C GLY A 126 -15.76 -1.83 1.00
N ALA A 127 -15.57 -2.73 0.04
CA ALA A 127 -16.57 -3.71 -0.35
C ALA A 127 -15.93 -5.03 -0.79
N LEU A 128 -16.61 -6.13 -0.46
CA LEU A 128 -16.44 -7.40 -1.16
C LEU A 128 -17.29 -7.40 -2.43
N VAL A 129 -16.68 -7.61 -3.59
CA VAL A 129 -17.37 -7.74 -4.88
C VAL A 129 -16.80 -8.96 -5.58
N GLN A 130 -17.67 -9.91 -5.95
CA GLN A 130 -17.26 -11.18 -6.55
C GLN A 130 -16.18 -11.88 -5.69
N ASP A 131 -14.99 -12.08 -6.24
CA ASP A 131 -13.85 -12.79 -5.66
C ASP A 131 -12.74 -11.84 -5.17
N VAL A 132 -13.05 -10.55 -4.96
CA VAL A 132 -12.08 -9.54 -4.55
C VAL A 132 -12.59 -8.63 -3.45
N ALA A 133 -11.65 -8.15 -2.64
CA ALA A 133 -11.82 -7.06 -1.70
C ALA A 133 -11.31 -5.75 -2.32
N ILE A 134 -12.15 -4.74 -2.32
CA ILE A 134 -11.81 -3.38 -2.77
C ILE A 134 -11.85 -2.48 -1.55
N VAL A 135 -10.78 -1.74 -1.33
CA VAL A 135 -10.69 -0.71 -0.27
C VAL A 135 -10.20 0.57 -0.92
N VAL A 136 -10.85 1.67 -0.62
CA VAL A 136 -10.45 3.00 -1.07
C VAL A 136 -10.33 3.92 0.14
N GLY A 137 -9.38 4.84 0.10
CA GLY A 137 -9.17 5.87 1.10
C GLY A 137 -9.06 7.24 0.44
N ILE A 138 -9.55 8.27 1.10
CA ILE A 138 -9.33 9.67 0.74
C ILE A 138 -8.93 10.43 2.01
N SER A 139 -7.79 11.13 1.96
CA SER A 139 -7.33 12.02 3.02
C SER A 139 -7.27 13.47 2.55
N GLY A 140 -7.12 14.41 3.50
CA GLY A 140 -7.08 15.85 3.26
C GLY A 140 -8.32 16.59 3.76
N LYS A 141 -8.23 17.93 3.81
CA LYS A 141 -9.24 18.81 4.44
C LYS A 141 -10.62 18.75 3.78
N THR A 142 -10.67 18.34 2.52
CA THR A 142 -11.89 18.22 1.70
C THR A 142 -12.46 16.80 1.67
N SER A 143 -11.82 15.84 2.35
CA SER A 143 -12.27 14.45 2.38
C SER A 143 -13.63 14.33 3.08
N THR A 144 -14.54 13.55 2.51
CA THR A 144 -15.89 13.32 3.07
C THR A 144 -16.30 11.86 2.91
N GLU A 145 -17.22 11.42 3.76
CA GLU A 145 -17.89 10.11 3.62
C GLU A 145 -18.45 9.92 2.20
N ALA A 146 -19.10 10.96 1.67
CA ALA A 146 -19.73 10.90 0.36
C ALA A 146 -18.71 10.77 -0.79
N SER A 147 -17.57 11.46 -0.72
CA SER A 147 -16.54 11.36 -1.77
C SER A 147 -15.89 9.98 -1.79
N VAL A 148 -15.58 9.40 -0.63
CA VAL A 148 -14.96 8.06 -0.57
C VAL A 148 -15.93 6.95 -1.03
N VAL A 149 -17.22 7.06 -0.69
CA VAL A 149 -18.24 6.10 -1.14
C VAL A 149 -18.45 6.21 -2.65
N LYS A 150 -18.48 7.42 -3.20
CA LYS A 150 -18.54 7.63 -4.66
C LYS A 150 -17.30 7.07 -5.37
N LEU A 151 -16.12 7.22 -4.79
CA LEU A 151 -14.89 6.63 -5.33
C LEU A 151 -14.97 5.10 -5.34
N LEU A 152 -15.39 4.48 -4.23
CA LEU A 152 -15.57 3.03 -4.14
C LEU A 152 -16.53 2.51 -5.22
N GLN A 153 -17.68 3.15 -5.38
CA GLN A 153 -18.66 2.78 -6.39
C GLN A 153 -18.11 2.93 -7.82
N ALA A 154 -17.32 3.98 -8.08
CA ALA A 154 -16.68 4.18 -9.37
C ALA A 154 -15.64 3.09 -9.66
N VAL A 155 -14.82 2.70 -8.67
CA VAL A 155 -13.87 1.59 -8.78
C VAL A 155 -14.60 0.29 -9.13
N ILE A 156 -15.66 -0.04 -8.38
CA ILE A 156 -16.47 -1.24 -8.63
C ILE A 156 -16.98 -1.23 -10.07
N LYS A 157 -17.60 -0.13 -10.51
CA LYS A 157 -18.16 0.02 -11.85
C LYS A 157 -17.11 -0.13 -12.96
N ARG A 158 -15.89 0.38 -12.77
CA ARG A 158 -14.82 0.30 -13.79
C ARG A 158 -14.23 -1.10 -13.89
N ARG A 159 -14.27 -1.89 -12.82
CA ARG A 159 -13.75 -3.25 -12.79
C ARG A 159 -14.72 -4.32 -13.30
N THR A 160 -16.01 -4.01 -13.37
CA THR A 160 -17.05 -4.91 -13.88
C THR A 160 -17.34 -4.74 -15.38
N LYS A 161 -16.57 -3.92 -16.09
CA LYS A 161 -16.64 -3.74 -17.54
C LYS A 161 -15.66 -4.67 -18.23
#